data_AF-A0A0C3PTY5-F1
#
_entry.id   AF-A0A0C3PTY5-F1
#
_cell.length_a   1.000
_cell.length_b   1.000
_cell.length_c   1.000
_cell.angle_alpha   90.00
_cell.angle_beta   90.00
_cell.angle_gamma   90.00
#
_symmetry.space_group_name_H-M   'P 1'
#
loop_
_entity.id
_entity.type
_entity.pdbx_description
1 polymer ?
#
loop_
_entity_poly.entity_id
_entity_poly.type
_entity_poly.pdbx_seq_one_letter_code
_entity_poly.pdbx_strand_id
1 'polypeptide(L)'
;MSTEKLLPHVALALPIPVDGATSIPNFHGRLFTLLPLPIITNFPVHINAVLALTSSRQNLRNYLDVEAGSHEELLVEWNRAIFSELVPK
;
A
#
# COMPACT_ATOMS: atom_id res chain seq x y z
N MET A 1 1.09 10.47 23.93
CA MET A 1 0.61 9.10 23.71
C MET A 1 0.87 8.78 22.25
N SER A 2 1.86 7.94 21.93
CA SER A 2 2.08 7.49 20.56
C SER A 2 1.04 6.41 20.25
N THR A 3 -0.09 6.82 19.69
CA THR A 3 -1.28 5.96 19.47
C THR A 3 -1.23 5.16 18.17
N GLU A 4 -0.20 5.35 17.36
CA GLU A 4 -0.11 4.73 16.05
C GLU A 4 0.62 3.39 16.10
N LYS A 5 -0.06 2.34 15.63
CA LYS A 5 0.51 1.01 15.44
C LYS A 5 1.10 0.90 14.02
N LEU A 6 2.05 1.78 13.69
CA LEU A 6 2.80 1.68 12.45
C LEU A 6 3.73 0.47 12.53
N LEU A 7 3.49 -0.51 11.65
CA LEU A 7 4.24 -1.77 11.61
C LEU A 7 4.91 -1.88 10.24
N PRO A 8 6.26 -1.95 10.18
CA PRO A 8 7.00 -2.02 8.92
C PRO A 8 6.93 -3.43 8.33
N HIS A 9 5.71 -3.87 8.05
CA HIS A 9 5.40 -5.21 7.58
C HIS A 9 4.58 -5.11 6.31
N VAL A 10 5.08 -5.76 5.26
CA VAL A 10 4.43 -5.88 3.96
C VAL A 10 4.29 -7.37 3.65
N ALA A 11 3.07 -7.79 3.33
CA ALA A 11 2.82 -9.11 2.76
C ALA A 11 2.51 -8.96 1.27
N LEU A 12 3.08 -9.84 0.46
CA LEU A 12 2.93 -9.86 -0.98
C LEU A 12 2.20 -11.14 -1.39
N ALA A 13 1.24 -11.02 -2.30
CA ALA A 13 0.62 -12.19 -2.94
C ALA A 13 0.84 -12.11 -4.45
N LEU A 14 1.62 -13.05 -4.97
CA LEU A 14 1.91 -13.18 -6.38
C LEU A 14 0.95 -14.20 -7.00
N PRO A 15 0.34 -13.88 -8.15
CA PRO A 15 -0.52 -14.82 -8.82
C PRO A 15 0.37 -15.89 -9.50
N ILE A 16 0.05 -17.16 -9.33
CA ILE A 16 0.86 -18.28 -9.87
C ILE A 16 0.34 -18.61 -11.27
N PRO A 17 1.14 -18.43 -12.34
CA PRO A 17 0.72 -18.79 -13.68
C PRO A 17 0.49 -20.29 -13.80
N VAL A 18 -0.55 -20.68 -14.52
CA VAL A 18 -0.86 -22.08 -14.82
C VAL A 18 -0.11 -22.52 -16.09
N ASP A 19 0.18 -23.81 -16.22
CA ASP A 19 0.69 -24.44 -17.46
C ASP A 19 2.03 -23.90 -18.00
N GLY A 20 2.91 -23.42 -17.12
CA GLY A 20 4.23 -22.92 -17.51
C GLY A 20 4.23 -21.54 -18.15
N ALA A 21 3.11 -20.81 -18.09
CA ALA A 21 3.05 -19.41 -18.47
C ALA A 21 4.02 -18.57 -17.62
N THR A 22 4.58 -17.51 -18.21
CA THR A 22 5.50 -16.59 -17.52
C THR A 22 4.79 -15.41 -16.84
N SER A 23 3.50 -15.20 -17.16
CA SER A 23 2.68 -14.14 -16.59
C SER A 23 1.19 -14.50 -16.68
N ILE A 24 0.36 -13.77 -15.93
CA ILE A 24 -1.10 -13.89 -16.00
C ILE A 24 -1.62 -12.67 -16.75
N PRO A 25 -2.24 -12.86 -17.94
CA PRO A 25 -2.78 -11.77 -18.73
C PRO A 25 -3.80 -10.96 -17.92
N ASN A 26 -3.70 -9.62 -18.01
CA ASN A 26 -4.61 -8.68 -17.35
C ASN A 26 -4.62 -8.77 -15.82
N PHE A 27 -3.61 -9.36 -15.18
CA PHE A 27 -3.47 -9.27 -13.74
C PHE A 27 -3.04 -7.85 -13.35
N HIS A 28 -3.78 -7.26 -12.42
CA HIS A 28 -3.40 -6.01 -11.79
C HIS A 28 -3.31 -6.18 -10.28
N GLY A 29 -2.15 -5.80 -9.73
CA GLY A 29 -1.94 -5.74 -8.30
C GLY A 29 -2.93 -4.80 -7.62
N ARG A 30 -3.17 -5.03 -6.33
CA ARG A 30 -4.14 -4.28 -5.54
C ARG A 30 -3.61 -4.08 -4.13
N LEU A 31 -3.93 -2.95 -3.53
CA LEU A 31 -3.59 -2.70 -2.14
C LEU A 31 -4.63 -3.31 -1.19
N PHE A 32 -4.14 -3.76 -0.05
CA PHE A 32 -4.93 -4.28 1.05
C PHE A 32 -4.47 -3.63 2.36
N THR A 33 -5.43 -3.40 3.25
CA THR A 33 -5.19 -3.11 4.67
C THR A 33 -6.12 -4.04 5.44
N LEU A 34 -5.72 -5.31 5.59
CA LEU A 34 -6.58 -6.45 5.95
C LEU A 34 -7.65 -6.80 4.89
N LEU A 35 -8.34 -5.79 4.35
CA LEU A 35 -9.37 -5.91 3.32
C LEU A 35 -8.92 -5.22 2.01
N PRO A 36 -9.46 -5.64 0.85
CA PRO A 36 -9.11 -5.05 -0.44
C PRO A 36 -9.51 -3.57 -0.49
N LEU A 37 -8.56 -2.72 -0.91
CA LEU A 37 -8.81 -1.32 -1.18
C LEU A 37 -9.20 -1.11 -2.65
N PRO A 38 -10.01 -0.12 -3.01
CA PRO A 38 -10.33 0.23 -4.40
C PRO A 38 -9.17 0.92 -5.14
N ILE A 39 -7.93 0.48 -4.86
CA ILE A 39 -6.69 1.03 -5.40
C ILE A 39 -5.99 -0.08 -6.17
N ILE A 40 -6.04 0.02 -7.49
CA ILE A 40 -5.28 -0.83 -8.41
C ILE A 40 -3.86 -0.28 -8.55
N THR A 41 -2.88 -1.16 -8.53
CA THR A 41 -1.46 -0.81 -8.62
C THR A 41 -0.87 -1.33 -9.92
N ASN A 42 0.26 -0.74 -10.33
CA ASN A 42 1.06 -1.25 -11.44
C ASN A 42 2.03 -2.37 -11.05
N PHE A 43 2.02 -2.79 -9.78
CA PHE A 43 2.82 -3.94 -9.34
C PHE A 43 2.19 -5.25 -9.83
N PRO A 44 2.99 -6.26 -10.20
CA PRO A 44 2.50 -7.58 -10.60
C PRO A 44 2.09 -8.46 -9.40
N VAL A 45 1.78 -7.84 -8.24
CA VAL A 45 1.47 -8.52 -6.98
C VAL A 45 0.38 -7.76 -6.21
N HIS A 46 -0.42 -8.46 -5.40
CA HIS A 46 -1.18 -7.79 -4.36
C HIS A 46 -0.27 -7.45 -3.17
N ILE A 47 -0.50 -6.29 -2.55
CA ILE A 47 0.31 -5.77 -1.45
C ILE A 47 -0.61 -5.51 -0.26
N ASN A 48 -0.32 -6.14 0.88
CA ASN A 48 -1.00 -5.87 2.15
C ASN A 48 -0.02 -5.23 3.13
N ALA A 49 -0.39 -4.06 3.67
CA ALA A 49 0.42 -3.32 4.63
C ALA A 49 -0.46 -2.47 5.54
N VAL A 50 0.10 -1.93 6.62
CA VAL A 50 -0.54 -0.85 7.38
C VAL A 50 -0.35 0.44 6.58
N LEU A 51 -1.41 0.92 5.92
CA LEU A 51 -1.37 2.13 5.08
C LEU A 51 -2.24 3.22 5.68
N ALA A 52 -1.76 4.46 5.60
CA ALA A 52 -2.54 5.64 5.92
C ALA A 52 -3.50 5.97 4.78
N LEU A 53 -4.79 6.02 5.08
CA LEU A 53 -5.85 6.25 4.08
C LEU A 53 -6.57 7.57 4.35
N THR A 54 -7.25 8.08 3.32
CA THR A 54 -8.28 9.10 3.53
C THR A 54 -9.42 8.52 4.37
N SER A 55 -10.24 9.39 4.99
CA SER A 55 -11.40 8.95 5.80
C SER A 55 -12.39 8.07 5.02
N SER A 56 -12.53 8.31 3.72
CA SER A 56 -13.34 7.48 2.82
C SER A 56 -12.77 6.08 2.54
N ARG A 57 -11.49 5.86 2.88
CA ARG A 57 -10.71 4.64 2.62
C ARG A 57 -10.63 4.26 1.14
N GLN A 58 -10.82 5.25 0.26
CA GLN A 58 -10.77 5.08 -1.19
C GLN A 58 -9.37 5.40 -1.74
N ASN A 59 -8.60 6.22 -1.03
CA ASN A 59 -7.28 6.69 -1.48
C ASN A 59 -6.27 6.61 -0.33
N LEU A 60 -4.99 6.57 -0.70
CA LEU A 60 -3.90 6.83 0.23
C LEU A 60 -3.94 8.29 0.69
N ARG A 61 -3.51 8.54 1.92
CA ARG A 61 -3.25 9.91 2.39
C ARG A 61 -2.14 10.54 1.54
N ASN A 62 -2.29 11.81 1.19
CA ASN A 62 -1.32 12.59 0.41
C ASN A 62 -1.16 14.00 1.02
N TYR A 63 -0.20 14.78 0.51
CA TYR A 63 0.15 16.10 1.06
C TYR A 63 -0.82 17.24 0.72
N LEU A 64 -1.95 16.99 0.05
CA LEU A 64 -2.78 18.07 -0.52
C LEU A 64 -3.34 19.03 0.54
N ASP A 65 -3.46 18.62 1.81
CA ASP A 65 -3.92 19.44 2.93
C ASP A 65 -3.17 19.10 4.23
N VAL A 66 -1.84 18.92 4.15
CA VAL A 66 -1.02 18.51 5.29
C VAL A 66 -0.18 19.68 5.79
N GLU A 67 -0.38 20.04 7.06
CA GLU A 67 0.47 21.02 7.74
C GLU A 67 1.83 20.40 8.09
N ALA A 68 2.91 21.15 7.91
CA ALA A 68 4.26 20.71 8.25
C ALA A 68 4.40 20.48 9.77
N GLY A 69 5.05 19.37 10.15
CA GLY A 69 5.18 18.90 11.52
C GLY A 69 3.90 18.25 12.08
N SER A 70 2.83 18.14 11.27
CA SER A 70 1.58 17.54 11.72
C SER A 70 1.65 16.02 11.78
N HIS A 71 0.69 15.46 12.50
CA HIS A 71 0.50 14.02 12.54
C HIS A 71 0.20 13.42 11.16
N GLU A 72 -0.49 14.16 10.31
CA GLU A 72 -0.84 13.72 8.95
C GLU A 72 0.40 13.65 8.05
N GLU A 73 1.39 14.51 8.27
CA GLU A 73 2.67 14.45 7.55
C GLU A 73 3.40 13.13 7.82
N LEU A 74 3.44 12.71 9.09
CA LEU A 74 4.02 11.43 9.50
C LEU A 74 3.32 10.25 8.81
N LEU A 75 1.99 10.30 8.69
CA LEU A 75 1.19 9.28 8.02
C LEU A 75 1.45 9.20 6.51
N VAL A 76 1.69 10.35 5.86
CA VAL A 76 2.05 10.38 4.44
C VAL A 76 3.48 9.87 4.22
N GLU A 77 4.45 10.30 5.04
CA GLU A 77 5.82 9.77 5.00
C GLU A 77 5.86 8.27 5.29
N TRP A 78 4.97 7.78 6.16
CA TRP A 78 4.84 6.35 6.42
C TRP A 78 4.47 5.58 5.15
N ASN A 79 3.43 6.00 4.43
CA ASN A 79 3.07 5.38 3.16
C ASN A 79 4.25 5.39 2.19
N ARG A 80 4.96 6.51 2.09
CA ARG A 80 6.15 6.63 1.25
C ARG A 80 7.22 5.60 1.63
N ALA A 81 7.54 5.47 2.92
CA ALA A 81 8.53 4.53 3.42
C ALA A 81 8.14 3.07 3.13
N ILE A 82 6.85 2.71 3.24
CA ILE A 82 6.36 1.37 2.85
C ILE A 82 6.71 1.09 1.38
N PHE A 83 6.39 2.01 0.47
CA PHE A 83 6.62 1.78 -0.96
C PHE A 83 8.08 1.92 -1.39
N SER A 84 8.89 2.75 -0.71
CA SER A 84 10.29 2.96 -1.09
C SER A 84 11.23 1.89 -0.54
N GLU A 85 10.98 1.41 0.68
CA GLU A 85 11.90 0.52 1.40
C GLU A 85 11.44 -0.93 1.47
N LEU A 86 10.13 -1.19 1.52
CA LEU A 86 9.60 -2.53 1.83
C LEU A 86 8.97 -3.24 0.63
N VAL A 87 8.56 -2.51 -0.41
CA VAL A 87 8.03 -3.11 -1.63
C VAL A 87 9.19 -3.40 -2.59
N PRO A 88 9.31 -4.65 -3.11
CA PRO A 88 10.34 -4.99 -4.09
C PRO A 88 10.26 -4.15 -5.37
N LYS A 89 11.42 -3.83 -5.95
CA LYS A 89 11.57 -3.06 -7.19
C LYS A 89 11.58 -3.95 -8.42
#